data_AF-A0A537TWM3-F1
#
_entry.id   AF-A0A537TWM3-F1
#
_cell.length_a   1.000
_cell.length_b   1.000
_cell.length_c   1.000
_cell.angle_alpha   90.00
_cell.angle_beta   90.00
_cell.angle_gamma   90.00
#
_symmetry.space_group_name_H-M   'P 1'
#
loop_
_entity.id
_entity.type
_entity.pdbx_description
1 polymer ?
#
loop_
_entity_poly.entity_id
_entity_poly.type
_entity_poly.pdbx_seq_one_letter_code
_entity_poly.pdbx_strand_id
1 'polypeptide(L)'
;MTRLTRRQFVVGGAGVLAAAGGIYELVDRFARAPTRQAVRRLPEQHVLPGLRVVTDNHVEVLVPPLHNAVLTGRLTVGESGKGVRSAQDELESALAGLEEGLDHSPAGLGVTVAWGLPYFRRYVPGPAARNLPVDLRATEAAGRQVQALIDAVRFPSDPADVRLEENDVVFFFRGDRLEHVDLGIEAVRGLGGLLEPTSVRRGFAGGGFGGGQSLPKRMALAAGVPGAQLIPETAELFLG
;
A
#
# COMPACT_ATOMS: atom_id res chain seq x y z
N MET A 1 21.94 21.66 -7.64
CA MET A 1 21.94 20.37 -6.93
C MET A 1 21.48 20.61 -5.50
N THR A 2 20.31 20.11 -5.12
CA THR A 2 19.76 20.26 -3.76
C THR A 2 20.29 19.13 -2.89
N ARG A 3 21.22 19.40 -1.97
CA ARG A 3 21.71 18.41 -0.99
C ARG A 3 20.78 18.38 0.22
N LEU A 4 20.37 17.18 0.64
CA LEU A 4 19.68 17.02 1.93
C LEU A 4 20.70 17.14 3.05
N THR A 5 20.35 17.89 4.09
CA THR A 5 21.20 17.98 5.28
C THR A 5 21.06 16.71 6.12
N ARG A 6 22.12 16.30 6.83
CA ARG A 6 22.07 15.14 7.75
C ARG A 6 20.91 15.24 8.75
N ARG A 7 20.52 16.45 9.15
CA ARG A 7 19.36 16.69 10.02
C ARG A 7 18.03 16.34 9.34
N GLN A 8 17.84 16.70 8.07
CA GLN A 8 16.64 16.34 7.30
C GLN A 8 16.53 14.83 7.08
N PHE A 9 17.67 14.15 6.90
CA PHE A 9 17.70 12.69 6.73
C PHE A 9 17.49 11.93 8.04
N VAL A 10 18.12 12.34 9.15
CA VAL A 10 17.97 11.67 10.46
C VAL A 10 16.59 11.92 11.07
N VAL A 11 16.01 13.11 10.89
CA VAL A 11 14.61 13.38 11.27
C VAL A 11 13.64 12.55 10.40
N GLY A 12 13.98 12.29 9.13
CA GLY A 12 13.20 11.44 8.23
C GLY A 12 13.44 9.92 8.34
N GLY A 13 14.52 9.48 9.02
CA GLY A 13 14.97 8.08 9.02
C GLY A 13 15.11 7.42 10.40
N ALA A 14 15.11 8.17 11.50
CA ALA A 14 15.35 7.56 12.83
C ALA A 14 14.58 8.18 14.01
N GLY A 15 13.66 9.15 13.82
CA GLY A 15 13.16 9.91 14.99
C GLY A 15 11.81 10.59 14.94
N VAL A 16 10.92 10.35 13.97
CA VAL A 16 9.58 10.97 14.00
C VAL A 16 8.51 9.96 13.61
N LEU A 17 7.95 9.28 14.63
CA LEU A 17 6.69 8.55 14.54
C LEU A 17 5.46 9.48 14.60
N ALA A 18 5.61 10.81 14.53
CA ALA A 18 4.53 11.76 14.83
C ALA A 18 4.36 12.96 13.87
N ALA A 19 5.03 13.01 12.72
CA ALA A 19 4.74 13.96 11.64
C ALA A 19 4.81 13.21 10.32
N ALA A 20 3.66 13.03 9.68
CA ALA A 20 3.37 11.97 8.71
C ALA A 20 4.18 11.99 7.39
N GLY A 21 5.02 13.01 7.15
CA GLY A 21 5.61 13.23 5.82
C GLY A 21 7.12 12.93 5.64
N GLY A 22 7.95 12.96 6.69
CA GLY A 22 9.37 12.53 6.67
C GLY A 22 10.17 12.70 5.35
N ILE A 23 10.92 11.66 4.96
CA ILE A 23 11.65 11.60 3.68
C ILE A 23 10.70 11.62 2.45
N TYR A 24 9.43 11.26 2.63
CA TYR A 24 8.45 11.13 1.55
C TYR A 24 7.94 12.48 1.04
N GLU A 25 7.91 13.54 1.87
CA GLU A 25 7.67 14.92 1.41
C GLU A 25 8.69 15.41 0.38
N LEU A 26 9.88 14.81 0.36
CA LEU A 26 10.91 15.18 -0.62
C LEU A 26 10.57 14.69 -2.02
N VAL A 27 9.71 13.67 -2.14
CA VAL A 27 9.22 13.17 -3.43
C VAL A 27 8.58 14.31 -4.22
N ASP A 28 7.75 15.13 -3.58
CA ASP A 28 7.07 16.27 -4.24
C ASP A 28 8.05 17.39 -4.66
N ARG A 29 9.26 17.42 -4.09
CA ARG A 29 10.33 18.34 -4.53
C ARG A 29 11.09 17.82 -5.74
N PHE A 30 11.22 16.50 -5.86
CA PHE A 30 12.00 15.88 -6.92
C PHE A 30 11.13 15.44 -8.12
N ALA A 31 9.85 15.17 -7.92
CA ALA A 31 8.94 14.71 -8.96
C ALA A 31 7.73 15.62 -9.09
N ARG A 32 7.14 15.60 -10.28
CA ARG A 32 5.82 16.15 -10.52
C ARG A 32 4.86 14.98 -10.71
N ALA A 33 3.65 15.11 -10.17
CA ALA A 33 2.57 14.18 -10.45
C ALA A 33 2.40 14.00 -11.97
N PRO A 34 2.23 12.76 -12.47
CA PRO A 34 1.91 12.55 -13.87
C PRO A 34 0.57 13.22 -14.24
N THR A 35 0.43 13.68 -15.48
CA THR A 35 -0.87 14.12 -15.98
C THR A 35 -1.84 12.94 -16.02
N ARG A 36 -2.98 13.06 -15.34
CA ARG A 36 -4.02 12.03 -15.26
C ARG A 36 -5.27 12.48 -16.03
N GLN A 37 -5.93 11.53 -16.68
CA GLN A 37 -7.24 11.75 -17.29
C GLN A 37 -8.32 11.45 -16.26
N ALA A 38 -9.37 12.27 -16.26
CA ALA A 38 -10.59 11.96 -15.51
C ALA A 38 -11.28 10.76 -16.18
N VAL A 39 -11.61 9.74 -15.39
CA VAL A 39 -12.22 8.50 -15.87
C VAL A 39 -13.30 8.07 -14.87
N ARG A 40 -14.35 7.43 -15.36
CA ARG A 40 -15.45 6.94 -14.53
C ARG A 40 -14.95 5.88 -13.54
N ARG A 41 -15.48 5.92 -12.32
CA ARG A 41 -15.29 4.88 -11.31
C ARG A 41 -15.73 3.51 -11.84
N LEU A 42 -14.90 2.51 -11.60
CA LEU A 42 -15.18 1.10 -11.86
C LEU A 42 -15.57 0.41 -10.53
N PRO A 43 -16.40 -0.65 -10.57
CA PRO A 43 -16.83 -1.35 -9.37
C PRO A 43 -15.69 -2.10 -8.66
N GLU A 44 -14.60 -2.44 -9.36
CA GLU A 44 -13.48 -3.17 -8.80
C GLU A 44 -12.50 -2.28 -8.03
N GLN A 45 -12.43 -2.43 -6.69
CA GLN A 45 -11.55 -1.63 -5.81
C GLN A 45 -10.06 -1.68 -6.16
N HIS A 46 -9.58 -2.78 -6.75
CA HIS A 46 -8.17 -2.97 -7.12
C HIS A 46 -7.84 -2.28 -8.45
N VAL A 47 -8.85 -1.86 -9.23
CA VAL A 47 -8.68 -1.12 -10.46
C VAL A 47 -8.79 0.38 -10.16
N LEU A 48 -7.69 1.10 -10.37
CA LEU A 48 -7.66 2.55 -10.24
C LEU A 48 -7.73 3.17 -11.64
N PRO A 49 -8.85 3.81 -12.02
CA PRO A 49 -9.02 4.36 -13.35
C PRO A 49 -8.16 5.63 -13.53
N GLY A 50 -7.85 6.01 -14.77
CA GLY A 50 -7.05 7.21 -15.05
C GLY A 50 -5.54 7.05 -14.85
N LEU A 51 -5.04 5.82 -14.66
CA LEU A 51 -3.60 5.53 -14.71
C LEU A 51 -3.04 5.90 -16.09
N ARG A 52 -1.84 6.47 -16.09
CA ARG A 52 -1.13 6.80 -17.33
C ARG A 52 -0.55 5.51 -17.90
N VAL A 53 -0.73 5.29 -19.19
CA VAL A 53 -0.08 4.20 -19.92
C VAL A 53 1.08 4.77 -20.72
N VAL A 54 2.21 4.09 -20.68
CA VAL A 54 3.38 4.39 -21.52
C VAL A 54 3.76 3.13 -22.29
N THR A 55 4.41 3.29 -23.44
CA THR A 55 5.05 2.16 -24.12
C THR A 55 6.50 2.09 -23.68
N ASP A 56 6.90 0.97 -23.09
CA ASP A 56 8.29 0.64 -22.78
C ASP A 56 8.61 -0.73 -23.38
N ASN A 57 9.73 -0.83 -24.11
CA ASN A 57 10.12 -2.07 -24.80
C ASN A 57 8.99 -2.70 -25.67
N HIS A 58 8.21 -1.87 -26.36
CA HIS A 58 7.05 -2.27 -27.17
C HIS A 58 5.87 -2.89 -26.39
N VAL A 59 5.86 -2.75 -25.06
CA VAL A 59 4.79 -3.22 -24.19
C VAL A 59 4.12 -2.03 -23.51
N GLU A 60 2.80 -2.09 -23.37
CA GLU A 60 2.05 -1.12 -22.59
C GLU A 60 2.30 -1.34 -21.10
N VAL A 61 2.78 -0.30 -20.42
CA VAL A 61 3.09 -0.30 -19.01
C VAL A 61 2.28 0.77 -18.30
N LEU A 62 1.63 0.39 -17.21
CA LEU A 62 0.92 1.32 -16.34
C LEU A 62 1.91 2.06 -15.45
N VAL A 63 1.85 3.39 -15.46
CA VAL A 63 2.60 4.25 -14.55
C VAL A 63 1.83 4.37 -13.23
N PRO A 64 2.33 3.78 -12.13
CA PRO A 64 1.63 3.79 -10.84
C PRO A 64 1.47 5.21 -10.28
N PRO A 65 0.64 5.39 -9.25
CA PRO A 65 0.58 6.64 -8.49
C PRO A 65 1.92 6.97 -7.82
N LEU A 66 2.23 8.26 -7.69
CA LEU A 66 3.50 8.76 -7.16
C LEU A 66 3.76 8.30 -5.72
N HIS A 67 2.72 8.28 -4.88
CA HIS A 67 2.78 7.94 -3.48
C HIS A 67 1.93 6.70 -3.20
N ASN A 68 2.42 5.85 -2.30
CA ASN A 68 1.65 4.71 -1.82
C ASN A 68 1.98 4.38 -0.37
N ALA A 69 1.03 3.77 0.32
CA ALA A 69 1.20 3.29 1.68
C ALA A 69 0.42 2.01 1.93
N VAL A 70 1.01 1.10 2.68
CA VAL A 70 0.40 -0.14 3.17
C VAL A 70 0.28 -0.02 4.68
N LEU A 71 -0.95 -0.01 5.19
CA LEU A 71 -1.25 -0.08 6.62
C LEU A 71 -1.81 -1.46 6.93
N THR A 72 -1.18 -2.17 7.85
CA THR A 72 -1.67 -3.45 8.36
C THR A 72 -2.21 -3.30 9.76
N GLY A 73 -3.15 -4.16 10.15
CA GLY A 73 -3.61 -4.15 11.53
C GLY A 73 -4.36 -5.42 11.95
N ARG A 74 -4.62 -5.48 13.25
CA ARG A 74 -5.41 -6.51 13.92
C ARG A 74 -6.71 -5.90 14.40
N LEU A 75 -7.81 -6.64 14.25
CA LEU A 75 -9.10 -6.18 14.75
C LEU A 75 -9.14 -6.30 16.28
N THR A 76 -9.64 -5.25 16.93
CA THR A 76 -9.83 -5.21 18.39
C THR A 76 -11.29 -5.43 18.81
N VAL A 77 -12.17 -5.69 17.84
CA VAL A 77 -13.60 -5.87 18.07
C VAL A 77 -13.92 -7.24 18.65
N GLY A 78 -15.02 -7.30 19.40
CA GLY A 78 -15.53 -8.57 19.91
C GLY A 78 -15.97 -9.49 18.77
N GLU A 79 -15.61 -10.78 18.87
CA GLU A 79 -15.86 -11.82 17.85
C GLU A 79 -17.35 -12.17 17.65
N SER A 80 -18.23 -11.56 18.43
CA SER A 80 -19.68 -11.71 18.26
C SER A 80 -20.16 -11.11 16.93
N GLY A 81 -21.14 -11.72 16.29
CA GLY A 81 -21.70 -11.20 15.03
C GLY A 81 -22.28 -9.78 15.12
N LYS A 82 -22.69 -9.31 16.31
CA LYS A 82 -23.13 -7.93 16.51
C LYS A 82 -21.95 -6.95 16.53
N GLY A 83 -20.86 -7.32 17.20
CA GLY A 83 -19.63 -6.53 17.22
C GLY A 83 -19.01 -6.39 15.83
N VAL A 84 -18.95 -7.49 15.08
CA VAL A 84 -18.43 -7.49 13.69
C VAL A 84 -19.28 -6.62 12.76
N ARG A 85 -20.62 -6.67 12.86
CA ARG A 85 -21.49 -5.81 12.02
C ARG A 85 -21.33 -4.32 12.32
N SER A 86 -21.29 -3.95 13.61
CA SER A 86 -21.08 -2.55 14.00
C SER A 86 -19.72 -2.05 13.49
N ALA A 87 -18.68 -2.89 13.54
CA ALA A 87 -17.35 -2.57 13.03
C ALA A 87 -17.33 -2.40 11.50
N GLN A 88 -18.09 -3.25 10.80
CA GLN A 88 -18.28 -3.14 9.35
C GLN A 88 -18.94 -1.81 8.99
N ASP A 89 -20.05 -1.45 9.64
CA ASP A 89 -20.77 -0.21 9.36
C ASP A 89 -19.88 1.03 9.55
N GLU A 90 -19.09 1.05 10.62
CA GLU A 90 -18.16 2.15 10.91
C GLU A 90 -17.00 2.21 9.90
N LEU A 91 -16.44 1.06 9.51
CA LEU A 91 -15.42 0.99 8.45
C LEU A 91 -15.98 1.46 7.10
N GLU A 92 -17.18 1.01 6.72
CA GLU A 92 -17.86 1.42 5.49
C GLU A 92 -18.13 2.92 5.48
N SER A 93 -18.56 3.49 6.61
CA SER A 93 -18.77 4.92 6.74
C SER A 93 -17.47 5.72 6.59
N ALA A 94 -16.36 5.26 7.16
CA ALA A 94 -15.07 5.93 7.01
C ALA A 94 -14.56 5.88 5.56
N LEU A 95 -14.71 4.74 4.88
CA LEU A 95 -14.35 4.59 3.47
C LEU A 95 -15.25 5.43 2.56
N ALA A 96 -16.56 5.45 2.80
CA ALA A 96 -17.50 6.30 2.06
C ALA A 96 -17.15 7.79 2.19
N GLY A 97 -16.75 8.25 3.38
CA GLY A 97 -16.29 9.62 3.58
C GLY A 97 -15.05 9.98 2.75
N LEU A 98 -14.10 9.05 2.59
CA LEU A 98 -12.95 9.23 1.70
C LEU A 98 -13.38 9.26 0.24
N GLU A 99 -14.30 8.39 -0.18
CA GLU A 99 -14.78 8.30 -1.56
C GLU A 99 -15.66 9.49 -1.99
N GLU A 100 -16.38 10.12 -1.05
CA GLU A 100 -17.14 11.34 -1.30
C GLU A 100 -16.22 12.58 -1.37
N GLY A 101 -15.16 12.60 -0.56
CA GLY A 101 -14.24 13.72 -0.47
C GLY A 101 -13.14 13.72 -1.54
N LEU A 102 -12.81 12.57 -2.12
CA LEU A 102 -11.68 12.39 -3.03
C LEU A 102 -12.07 11.56 -4.26
N ASP A 103 -11.62 12.00 -5.44
CA ASP A 103 -11.82 11.24 -6.67
C ASP A 103 -11.17 9.84 -6.59
N HIS A 104 -11.89 8.79 -7.03
CA HIS A 104 -11.33 7.44 -7.19
C HIS A 104 -10.42 7.37 -8.43
N SER A 105 -9.30 8.07 -8.39
CA SER A 105 -8.28 8.15 -9.42
C SER A 105 -6.92 8.44 -8.77
N PRO A 106 -5.79 8.36 -9.50
CA PRO A 106 -4.49 8.74 -8.94
C PRO A 106 -4.45 10.20 -8.47
N ALA A 107 -5.27 11.11 -9.03
CA ALA A 107 -5.30 12.51 -8.60
C ALA A 107 -5.98 12.71 -7.23
N GLY A 108 -6.93 11.83 -6.87
CA GLY A 108 -7.58 11.77 -5.58
C GLY A 108 -6.91 10.71 -4.70
N LEU A 109 -7.62 9.61 -4.42
CA LEU A 109 -7.11 8.50 -3.63
C LEU A 109 -7.68 7.17 -4.11
N GLY A 110 -6.81 6.20 -4.36
CA GLY A 110 -7.19 4.80 -4.47
C GLY A 110 -7.03 4.11 -3.12
N VAL A 111 -8.09 3.44 -2.65
CA VAL A 111 -8.05 2.59 -1.45
C VAL A 111 -8.37 1.16 -1.85
N THR A 112 -7.59 0.20 -1.36
CA THR A 112 -7.88 -1.23 -1.46
C THR A 112 -7.81 -1.86 -0.09
N VAL A 113 -8.83 -2.63 0.27
CA VAL A 113 -8.92 -3.36 1.53
C VAL A 113 -8.80 -4.84 1.24
N ALA A 114 -7.90 -5.53 1.93
CA ALA A 114 -7.80 -6.99 1.87
C ALA A 114 -7.75 -7.59 3.28
N TRP A 115 -8.26 -8.82 3.39
CA TRP A 115 -8.41 -9.53 4.64
C TRP A 115 -7.43 -10.68 4.73
N GLY A 116 -6.72 -10.77 5.85
CA GLY A 116 -5.82 -11.87 6.14
C GLY A 116 -6.57 -13.14 6.51
N LEU A 117 -5.92 -14.29 6.36
CA LEU A 117 -6.47 -15.57 6.83
C LEU A 117 -6.87 -15.57 8.32
N PRO A 118 -6.17 -14.86 9.24
CA PRO A 118 -6.60 -14.71 10.63
C PRO A 118 -8.03 -14.18 10.79
N TYR A 119 -8.44 -13.20 9.98
CA TYR A 119 -9.80 -12.63 10.03
C TYR A 119 -10.86 -13.71 9.79
N PHE A 120 -10.65 -14.52 8.74
CA PHE A 120 -11.59 -15.57 8.35
C PHE A 120 -11.71 -16.68 9.40
N ARG A 121 -10.59 -17.03 10.04
CA ARG A 121 -10.55 -18.05 11.09
C ARG A 121 -11.23 -17.58 12.37
N ARG A 122 -11.05 -16.31 12.73
CA ARG A 122 -11.47 -15.75 14.02
C ARG A 122 -12.90 -15.20 13.99
N TYR A 123 -13.23 -14.37 13.00
CA TYR A 123 -14.48 -13.61 13.00
C TYR A 123 -15.59 -14.25 12.17
N VAL A 124 -15.24 -15.02 11.14
CA VAL A 124 -16.22 -15.64 10.23
C VAL A 124 -15.90 -17.11 9.87
N PRO A 125 -15.59 -17.99 10.85
CA PRO A 125 -15.14 -19.36 10.56
C PRO A 125 -16.16 -20.19 9.78
N GLY A 126 -17.46 -20.02 10.09
CA GLY A 126 -18.53 -20.73 9.39
C GLY A 126 -18.62 -20.36 7.90
N PRO A 127 -18.78 -19.07 7.55
CA PRO A 127 -18.69 -18.62 6.17
C PRO A 127 -17.35 -18.98 5.48
N ALA A 128 -16.23 -18.84 6.18
CA ALA A 128 -14.90 -19.13 5.64
C ALA A 128 -14.76 -20.61 5.21
N ALA A 129 -15.23 -21.54 6.03
CA ALA A 129 -15.18 -22.98 5.71
C ALA A 129 -15.93 -23.36 4.43
N ARG A 130 -16.90 -22.54 3.99
CA ARG A 130 -17.72 -22.79 2.79
C ARG A 130 -17.27 -22.01 1.57
N ASN A 131 -16.69 -20.82 1.76
CA ASN A 131 -16.54 -19.84 0.68
C ASN A 131 -15.10 -19.41 0.43
N LEU A 132 -14.12 -19.86 1.23
CA LEU A 132 -12.72 -19.55 0.92
C LEU A 132 -12.34 -20.13 -0.45
N PRO A 133 -11.64 -19.35 -1.28
CA PRO A 133 -11.30 -19.76 -2.63
C PRO A 133 -10.32 -20.93 -2.61
N VAL A 134 -10.50 -21.85 -3.55
CA VAL A 134 -9.62 -23.00 -3.78
C VAL A 134 -8.67 -22.68 -4.91
N ASP A 135 -7.39 -23.01 -4.75
CA ASP A 135 -6.44 -22.97 -5.85
C ASP A 135 -6.59 -24.26 -6.67
N LEU A 136 -7.19 -24.13 -7.86
CA LEU A 136 -7.47 -25.27 -8.73
C LEU A 136 -6.20 -25.96 -9.21
N ARG A 137 -5.15 -25.19 -9.53
CA ARG A 137 -3.88 -25.75 -10.03
C ARG A 137 -3.14 -26.49 -8.92
N ALA A 138 -3.07 -25.89 -7.72
CA ALA A 138 -2.44 -26.54 -6.57
C ALA A 138 -3.24 -27.77 -6.11
N THR A 139 -4.56 -27.71 -6.19
CA THR A 139 -5.45 -28.85 -5.87
C THR A 139 -5.21 -30.03 -6.79
N GLU A 140 -5.14 -29.79 -8.10
CA GLU A 140 -4.84 -30.83 -9.10
C GLU A 140 -3.46 -31.45 -8.85
N ALA A 141 -2.42 -30.61 -8.68
CA ALA A 141 -1.06 -31.08 -8.44
C ALA A 141 -0.90 -31.89 -7.14
N ALA A 142 -1.67 -31.56 -6.09
CA ALA A 142 -1.59 -32.21 -4.79
C ALA A 142 -2.50 -33.44 -4.63
N GLY A 143 -3.44 -33.69 -5.56
CA GLY A 143 -4.45 -34.74 -5.42
C GLY A 143 -5.41 -34.56 -4.25
N ARG A 144 -5.47 -33.35 -3.67
CA ARG A 144 -6.34 -32.96 -2.54
C ARG A 144 -6.65 -31.48 -2.62
N GLN A 145 -7.77 -31.06 -2.03
CA GLN A 145 -8.15 -29.64 -2.00
C GLN A 145 -7.06 -28.78 -1.33
N VAL A 146 -6.67 -27.69 -2.01
CA VAL A 146 -5.72 -26.69 -1.52
C VAL A 146 -6.39 -25.31 -1.57
N GLN A 147 -6.38 -24.61 -0.44
CA GLN A 147 -6.93 -23.25 -0.36
C GLN A 147 -6.02 -22.27 -1.09
N ALA A 148 -6.60 -21.30 -1.79
CA ALA A 148 -5.85 -20.22 -2.44
C ALA A 148 -5.33 -19.19 -1.43
N LEU A 149 -6.04 -19.03 -0.30
CA LEU A 149 -5.55 -18.25 0.83
C LEU A 149 -4.84 -19.16 1.82
N ILE A 150 -3.54 -18.93 2.00
CA ILE A 150 -2.67 -19.70 2.88
C ILE A 150 -2.03 -18.79 3.93
N ASP A 151 -1.47 -19.39 4.98
CA ASP A 151 -0.61 -18.67 5.91
C ASP A 151 0.66 -18.18 5.21
N ALA A 152 1.19 -17.05 5.67
CA ALA A 152 2.51 -16.62 5.26
C ALA A 152 3.55 -17.71 5.63
N VAL A 153 4.43 -18.03 4.69
CA VAL A 153 5.50 -19.02 4.88
C VAL A 153 6.86 -18.34 4.81
N ARG A 154 7.86 -18.93 5.47
CA ARG A 154 9.25 -18.49 5.33
C ARG A 154 9.87 -19.08 4.08
N PHE A 155 10.61 -18.27 3.35
CA PHE A 155 11.48 -18.72 2.27
C PHE A 155 12.90 -19.01 2.80
N PRO A 156 13.68 -19.87 2.12
CA PRO A 156 15.06 -20.19 2.54
C PRO A 156 15.99 -18.97 2.61
N SER A 157 15.68 -17.92 1.83
CA SER A 157 16.42 -16.65 1.83
C SER A 157 16.02 -15.70 2.95
N ASP A 158 14.94 -15.99 3.68
CA ASP A 158 14.48 -15.09 4.73
C ASP A 158 15.45 -15.13 5.91
N PRO A 159 15.81 -13.97 6.48
CA PRO A 159 16.57 -13.90 7.72
C PRO A 159 15.90 -14.67 8.86
N ALA A 160 16.70 -15.22 9.78
CA ALA A 160 16.18 -15.97 10.92
C ALA A 160 15.21 -15.14 11.78
N ASP A 161 15.43 -13.83 11.85
CA ASP A 161 14.64 -12.85 12.60
C ASP A 161 13.47 -12.26 11.80
N VAL A 162 13.18 -12.71 10.57
CA VAL A 162 12.00 -12.24 9.83
C VAL A 162 10.74 -12.48 10.66
N ARG A 163 9.83 -11.50 10.68
CA ARG A 163 8.53 -11.61 11.35
C ARG A 163 7.46 -11.81 10.30
N LEU A 164 6.79 -12.96 10.35
CA LEU A 164 5.59 -13.23 9.56
C LEU A 164 4.40 -12.71 10.36
N GLU A 165 3.85 -11.58 9.94
CA GLU A 165 2.77 -10.92 10.64
C GLU A 165 1.44 -11.63 10.39
N GLU A 166 0.69 -11.90 11.46
CA GLU A 166 -0.68 -12.39 11.43
C GLU A 166 -1.66 -11.22 11.55
N ASN A 167 -1.79 -10.45 10.47
CA ASN A 167 -2.72 -9.32 10.43
C ASN A 167 -4.10 -9.77 9.96
N ASP A 168 -5.15 -9.17 10.53
CA ASP A 168 -6.53 -9.43 10.11
C ASP A 168 -6.89 -8.65 8.84
N VAL A 169 -6.32 -7.46 8.67
CA VAL A 169 -6.65 -6.56 7.56
C VAL A 169 -5.42 -5.79 7.09
N VAL A 170 -5.42 -5.46 5.81
CA VAL A 170 -4.49 -4.54 5.18
C VAL A 170 -5.25 -3.51 4.34
N PHE A 171 -4.80 -2.27 4.45
CA PHE A 171 -5.23 -1.14 3.64
C PHE A 171 -4.08 -0.70 2.74
N PHE A 172 -4.34 -0.61 1.44
CA PHE A 172 -3.41 -0.08 0.47
C PHE A 172 -3.93 1.23 -0.08
N PHE A 173 -3.21 2.30 0.24
CA PHE A 173 -3.49 3.67 -0.20
C PHE A 173 -2.54 4.04 -1.32
N ARG A 174 -3.04 4.67 -2.37
CA ARG A 174 -2.23 5.12 -3.50
C ARG A 174 -2.80 6.37 -4.15
N GLY A 175 -1.94 7.33 -4.45
CA GLY A 175 -2.31 8.61 -5.04
C GLY A 175 -1.09 9.41 -5.49
N ASP A 176 -1.31 10.46 -6.27
CA ASP A 176 -0.26 11.35 -6.73
C ASP A 176 0.02 12.49 -5.74
N ARG A 177 -0.77 12.58 -4.66
CA ARG A 177 -0.66 13.58 -3.61
C ARG A 177 -0.45 12.89 -2.27
N LEU A 178 0.66 13.20 -1.58
CA LEU A 178 0.98 12.63 -0.27
C LEU A 178 -0.12 12.93 0.76
N GLU A 179 -0.66 14.15 0.74
CA GLU A 179 -1.74 14.58 1.62
C GLU A 179 -3.00 13.68 1.54
N HIS A 180 -3.34 13.17 0.35
CA HIS A 180 -4.50 12.28 0.20
C HIS A 180 -4.21 10.89 0.76
N VAL A 181 -2.98 10.40 0.61
CA VAL A 181 -2.53 9.15 1.22
C VAL A 181 -2.55 9.28 2.75
N ASP A 182 -2.11 10.42 3.29
CA ASP A 182 -2.15 10.70 4.73
C ASP A 182 -3.58 10.77 5.26
N LEU A 183 -4.49 11.44 4.55
CA LEU A 183 -5.91 11.46 4.90
C LEU A 183 -6.50 10.05 4.98
N GLY A 184 -6.17 9.16 4.03
CA GLY A 184 -6.61 7.77 4.05
C GLY A 184 -6.10 7.00 5.27
N ILE A 185 -4.82 7.16 5.61
CA ILE A 185 -4.20 6.53 6.79
C ILE A 185 -4.87 7.02 8.08
N GLU A 186 -5.05 8.33 8.21
CA GLU A 186 -5.62 8.93 9.43
C GLU A 186 -7.11 8.60 9.58
N ALA A 187 -7.87 8.50 8.49
CA ALA A 187 -9.26 8.03 8.53
C ALA A 187 -9.36 6.61 9.12
N VAL A 188 -8.47 5.69 8.71
CA VAL A 188 -8.45 4.32 9.26
C VAL A 188 -7.94 4.28 10.70
N ARG A 189 -6.93 5.08 11.05
CA ARG A 189 -6.45 5.19 12.44
C ARG A 189 -7.49 5.82 13.37
N GLY A 190 -8.35 6.69 12.83
CA GLY A 190 -9.45 7.34 13.53
C GLY A 190 -10.57 6.38 13.95
N LEU A 191 -10.60 5.15 13.41
CA LEU A 191 -11.52 4.06 13.79
C LEU A 191 -11.15 3.44 15.15
N GLY A 192 -10.97 4.31 16.16
CA GLY A 192 -10.49 3.94 17.48
C GLY A 192 -11.33 2.82 18.10
N GLY A 193 -10.66 1.73 18.49
CA GLY A 193 -11.32 0.56 19.08
C GLY A 193 -11.78 -0.49 18.07
N LEU A 194 -11.69 -0.23 16.76
CA LEU A 194 -11.90 -1.26 15.73
C LEU A 194 -10.62 -1.98 15.32
N LEU A 195 -9.51 -1.23 15.24
CA LEU A 195 -8.25 -1.68 14.68
C LEU A 195 -7.08 -1.27 15.56
N GLU A 196 -6.16 -2.19 15.80
CA GLU A 196 -4.81 -1.93 16.27
C GLU A 196 -3.85 -1.98 15.07
N PRO A 197 -3.33 -0.83 14.59
CA PRO A 197 -2.35 -0.80 13.52
C PRO A 197 -1.05 -1.51 13.94
N THR A 198 -0.59 -2.45 13.12
CA THR A 198 0.65 -3.21 13.38
C THR A 198 1.85 -2.62 12.65
N SER A 199 1.64 -2.16 11.41
CA SER A 199 2.70 -1.53 10.62
C SER A 199 2.13 -0.52 9.63
N VAL A 200 2.95 0.46 9.27
CA VAL A 200 2.70 1.35 8.13
C VAL A 200 3.98 1.40 7.31
N ARG A 201 3.90 0.98 6.06
CA ARG A 201 4.99 1.02 5.07
C ARG A 201 4.64 2.01 3.99
N ARG A 202 5.60 2.83 3.57
CA ARG A 202 5.39 3.88 2.56
C ARG A 202 6.32 3.64 1.39
N GLY A 203 5.85 4.01 0.22
CA GLY A 203 6.60 3.87 -1.02
C GLY A 203 6.30 5.04 -1.95
N PHE A 204 7.13 5.15 -2.97
CA PHE A 204 6.93 6.12 -4.03
C PHE A 204 7.38 5.55 -5.37
N ALA A 205 6.84 6.10 -6.45
CA ALA A 205 7.19 5.72 -7.80
C ALA A 205 7.37 6.93 -8.70
N GLY A 206 8.34 6.92 -9.61
CA GLY A 206 8.43 7.92 -10.65
C GLY A 206 9.80 8.14 -11.25
N GLY A 207 9.80 8.85 -12.38
CA GLY A 207 11.00 9.33 -13.06
C GLY A 207 11.65 8.33 -14.01
N GLY A 208 11.50 7.02 -13.79
CA GLY A 208 12.07 5.97 -14.63
C GLY A 208 11.47 5.95 -16.04
N PHE A 209 10.16 6.18 -16.17
CA PHE A 209 9.48 6.29 -17.47
C PHE A 209 9.53 7.69 -18.12
N GLY A 210 10.17 8.66 -17.47
CA GLY A 210 10.25 10.05 -17.93
C GLY A 210 11.47 10.37 -18.81
N GLY A 211 12.34 9.39 -19.07
CA GLY A 211 13.59 9.58 -19.81
C GLY A 211 14.69 10.34 -19.05
N GLY A 212 14.44 10.69 -17.78
CA GLY A 212 15.40 11.33 -16.88
C GLY A 212 15.85 10.37 -15.77
N GLN A 213 16.73 10.85 -14.89
CA GLN A 213 17.17 10.05 -13.75
C GLN A 213 15.99 9.71 -12.81
N SER A 214 15.85 8.43 -12.51
CA SER A 214 14.83 7.86 -11.64
C SER A 214 14.69 8.59 -10.31
N LEU A 215 13.46 8.72 -9.82
CA LEU A 215 13.20 9.28 -8.51
C LEU A 215 13.89 8.47 -7.39
N PRO A 216 13.83 7.12 -7.36
CA PRO A 216 14.62 6.32 -6.43
C PRO A 216 16.12 6.70 -6.40
N LYS A 217 16.75 6.85 -7.56
CA LYS A 217 18.18 7.22 -7.63
C LYS A 217 18.42 8.63 -7.14
N ARG A 218 17.62 9.61 -7.57
CA ARG A 218 17.76 11.02 -7.11
C ARG A 218 17.61 11.13 -5.60
N MET A 219 16.64 10.42 -5.03
CA MET A 219 16.42 10.36 -3.58
C MET A 219 17.62 9.75 -2.86
N ALA A 220 18.10 8.58 -3.30
CA ALA A 220 19.23 7.90 -2.68
C ALA A 220 20.54 8.70 -2.79
N LEU A 221 20.81 9.33 -3.94
CA LEU A 221 21.96 10.21 -4.14
C LEU A 221 21.87 11.46 -3.25
N ALA A 222 20.70 12.08 -3.15
CA ALA A 222 20.48 13.24 -2.28
C ALA A 222 20.63 12.90 -0.80
N ALA A 223 20.26 11.67 -0.41
CA ALA A 223 20.41 11.13 0.94
C ALA A 223 21.82 10.60 1.25
N GLY A 224 22.70 10.48 0.25
CA GLY A 224 24.05 9.94 0.45
C GLY A 224 24.07 8.45 0.81
N VAL A 225 23.08 7.68 0.34
CA VAL A 225 23.01 6.23 0.59
C VAL A 225 24.22 5.56 -0.08
N PRO A 226 25.01 4.75 0.66
CA PRO A 226 26.10 4.00 0.07
C PRO A 226 25.62 3.13 -1.10
N GLY A 227 26.27 3.25 -2.26
CA GLY A 227 25.88 2.51 -3.47
C GLY A 227 24.75 3.14 -4.29
N ALA A 228 24.23 4.32 -3.93
CA ALA A 228 23.16 4.99 -4.68
C ALA A 228 23.48 5.20 -6.17
N GLN A 229 24.76 5.33 -6.53
CA GLN A 229 25.22 5.42 -7.92
C GLN A 229 24.92 4.17 -8.75
N LEU A 230 24.76 3.00 -8.10
CA LEU A 230 24.46 1.72 -8.73
C LEU A 230 22.97 1.53 -9.00
N ILE A 231 22.10 2.38 -8.46
CA ILE A 231 20.66 2.33 -8.77
C ILE A 231 20.50 2.62 -10.27
N PRO A 232 19.71 1.82 -11.01
CA PRO A 232 19.44 2.08 -12.42
C PRO A 232 18.83 3.47 -12.65
N GLU A 233 19.28 4.14 -13.72
CA GLU A 233 18.74 5.45 -14.13
C GLU A 233 17.23 5.38 -14.41
N THR A 234 16.71 4.22 -14.78
CA THR A 234 15.30 3.98 -15.14
C THR A 234 14.48 3.29 -14.05
N ALA A 235 15.01 3.14 -12.83
CA ALA A 235 14.27 2.52 -11.73
C ALA A 235 12.96 3.27 -11.44
N GLU A 236 11.80 2.61 -11.56
CA GLU A 236 10.52 3.31 -11.40
C GLU A 236 10.03 3.35 -9.94
N LEU A 237 10.27 2.29 -9.17
CA LEU A 237 9.59 2.07 -7.89
C LEU A 237 10.58 1.96 -6.72
N PHE A 238 10.16 2.52 -5.59
CA PHE A 238 10.74 2.26 -4.27
C PHE A 238 9.62 1.91 -3.28
N LEU A 239 9.82 0.83 -2.53
CA LEU A 239 8.98 0.42 -1.40
C LEU A 239 9.89 0.28 -0.18
N GLY A 240 9.56 1.01 0.89
CA GLY A 240 10.32 1.05 2.15
C GLY A 240 9.67 0.25 3.27
#